data_AF-A0A6A9SDB1-F1
#
_entry.id   AF-A0A6A9SDB1-F1
#
_cell.length_a   1.000
_cell.length_b   1.000
_cell.length_c   1.000
_cell.angle_alpha   90.00
_cell.angle_beta   90.00
_cell.angle_gamma   90.00
#
_symmetry.space_group_name_H-M   'P 1'
#
loop_
_entity.id
_entity.type
_entity.pdbx_description
1 polymer ?
#
loop_
_entity_poly.entity_id
_entity_poly.type
_entity_poly.pdbx_seq_one_letter_code
_entity_poly.pdbx_strand_id
1 'polypeptide(L)'
;MQFGFDWATIIRQVFSPQGTFVFSLVVLAFGIVLGYLVWRSSRRFMRELGVPEAVEGTPFERTARGLGTSTVGIVSNLAALFIYITTVTAVLNIAQLTDPELYWARFTSFLPDLFIALFAVIIGLIAGDKAKLIVSERLRSVKMPEATVLPEVVKYSIFYLAVLIALGQLGVETLALLILLGAYAFGLVFVCGLALKDILQAGAAGLYLLLTEPYSIGDEIVIGDQSGIVQEVDILVTRIESDGEEYIIPNKRVFNTGIVRIRS
;
A
#
# COMPACT_ATOMS: atom_id res chain seq x y z
N MET A 1 -47.86 39.63 -29.71
CA MET A 1 -47.57 39.45 -28.27
C MET A 1 -46.26 38.69 -28.14
N GLN A 2 -45.14 39.39 -27.97
CA GLN A 2 -43.89 38.74 -27.59
C GLN A 2 -43.95 38.50 -26.09
N PHE A 3 -44.16 37.25 -25.67
CA PHE A 3 -43.84 36.80 -24.33
C PHE A 3 -42.30 36.74 -24.21
N GLY A 4 -41.66 37.90 -24.23
CA GLY A 4 -40.24 38.04 -23.95
C GLY A 4 -40.05 37.88 -22.46
N PHE A 5 -39.57 36.71 -22.03
CA PHE A 5 -39.17 36.48 -20.66
C PHE A 5 -38.10 37.53 -20.29
N ASP A 6 -38.42 38.46 -19.41
CA ASP A 6 -37.50 39.55 -19.04
C ASP A 6 -36.44 39.04 -18.06
N TRP A 7 -35.47 38.32 -18.61
CA TRP A 7 -34.32 37.78 -17.90
C TRP A 7 -33.56 38.84 -17.12
N ALA A 8 -33.54 40.09 -17.62
CA ALA A 8 -32.80 41.18 -16.97
C ALA A 8 -33.45 41.63 -15.65
N THR A 9 -34.77 41.50 -15.52
CA THR A 9 -35.49 41.84 -14.27
C THR A 9 -35.38 40.71 -13.24
N ILE A 10 -35.46 39.45 -13.69
CA ILE A 10 -35.29 38.27 -12.81
C ILE A 10 -33.87 38.22 -12.23
N ILE A 11 -32.84 38.41 -13.06
CA ILE A 11 -31.44 38.45 -12.62
C ILE A 11 -31.26 39.54 -11.56
N ARG A 12 -31.79 40.75 -11.80
CA ARG A 12 -31.68 41.86 -10.84
C ARG A 12 -32.38 41.60 -9.50
N GLN A 13 -33.51 40.90 -9.50
CA GLN A 13 -34.17 40.49 -8.27
C GLN A 13 -33.37 39.43 -7.51
N VAL A 14 -32.80 38.45 -8.19
CA VAL A 14 -32.00 37.36 -7.58
C VAL A 14 -30.72 37.89 -6.94
N PHE A 15 -30.07 38.90 -7.51
CA PHE A 15 -28.85 39.51 -6.96
C PHE A 15 -29.10 40.73 -6.04
N SER A 16 -30.35 40.99 -5.65
CA SER A 16 -30.67 41.97 -4.61
C SER A 16 -30.33 41.43 -3.21
N PRO A 17 -30.14 42.27 -2.17
CA PRO A 17 -29.87 41.78 -0.80
C PRO A 17 -30.92 40.77 -0.28
N GLN A 18 -32.17 40.92 -0.70
CA GLN A 18 -33.26 39.98 -0.38
C GLN A 18 -33.20 38.72 -1.30
N GLY A 19 -32.79 38.88 -2.55
CA GLY A 19 -32.62 37.80 -3.52
C GLY A 19 -31.48 36.84 -3.19
N THR A 20 -30.37 37.35 -2.63
CA THR A 20 -29.22 36.54 -2.20
C THR A 20 -29.61 35.53 -1.12
N PHE A 21 -30.49 35.90 -0.20
CA PHE A 21 -31.03 35.01 0.82
C PHE A 21 -31.92 33.91 0.21
N VAL A 22 -32.82 34.27 -0.71
CA VAL A 22 -33.66 33.27 -1.39
C VAL A 22 -32.81 32.32 -2.23
N PHE A 23 -31.81 32.84 -2.93
CA PHE A 23 -30.88 32.04 -3.72
C PHE A 23 -30.07 31.07 -2.86
N SER A 24 -29.58 31.50 -1.70
CA SER A 24 -28.82 30.63 -0.78
C SER A 24 -29.69 29.50 -0.21
N LEU A 25 -30.97 29.75 0.06
CA LEU A 25 -31.94 28.69 0.44
C LEU A 25 -32.17 27.67 -0.68
N VAL A 26 -32.25 28.14 -1.94
CA VAL A 26 -32.37 27.25 -3.11
C VAL A 26 -31.11 26.37 -3.25
N VAL A 27 -29.92 26.96 -3.11
CA VAL A 27 -28.65 26.22 -3.15
C VAL A 27 -28.58 25.19 -2.02
N LEU A 28 -29.02 25.54 -0.80
CA LEU A 28 -29.07 24.63 0.33
C LEU A 28 -30.01 23.44 0.05
N ALA A 29 -31.23 23.70 -0.41
CA ALA A 29 -32.19 22.65 -0.73
C ALA A 29 -31.65 21.72 -1.83
N PHE A 30 -31.05 22.29 -2.88
CA PHE A 30 -30.41 21.53 -3.95
C PHE A 30 -29.26 20.66 -3.42
N GLY A 31 -28.37 21.22 -2.58
CA GLY A 31 -27.24 20.47 -2.03
C GLY A 31 -27.64 19.36 -1.06
N ILE A 32 -28.75 19.52 -0.32
CA ILE A 32 -29.32 18.44 0.49
C ILE A 32 -29.76 17.27 -0.40
N VAL A 33 -30.50 17.57 -1.47
CA VAL A 33 -30.92 16.55 -2.45
C VAL A 33 -29.71 15.91 -3.10
N LEU A 34 -28.73 16.70 -3.53
CA LEU A 34 -27.51 16.21 -4.16
C LEU A 34 -26.71 15.30 -3.23
N GLY A 35 -26.54 15.68 -1.96
CA GLY A 35 -25.83 14.86 -0.98
C GLY A 35 -26.52 13.51 -0.73
N TYR A 36 -27.85 13.49 -0.66
CA TYR A 36 -28.62 12.25 -0.60
C TYR A 36 -28.46 11.40 -1.88
N LEU A 37 -28.49 12.02 -3.06
CA LEU A 37 -28.29 11.33 -4.33
C LEU A 37 -26.89 10.75 -4.44
N VAL A 38 -25.85 11.50 -4.04
CA VAL A 38 -24.46 11.03 -4.01
C VAL A 38 -24.32 9.86 -3.05
N TRP A 39 -24.82 9.98 -1.81
CA TRP A 39 -24.84 8.88 -0.86
C TRP A 39 -25.46 7.60 -1.46
N ARG A 40 -26.63 7.75 -2.07
CA ARG A 40 -27.39 6.64 -2.67
C ARG A 40 -26.66 6.05 -3.88
N SER A 41 -26.08 6.90 -4.73
CA SER A 41 -25.37 6.51 -5.93
C SER A 41 -24.06 5.80 -5.58
N SER A 42 -23.22 6.39 -4.73
CA SER A 42 -21.96 5.80 -4.25
C SER A 42 -22.18 4.41 -3.64
N ARG A 43 -23.22 4.26 -2.82
CA ARG A 43 -23.55 2.98 -2.21
C ARG A 43 -23.97 1.92 -3.21
N ARG A 44 -24.71 2.31 -4.26
CA ARG A 44 -25.11 1.40 -5.36
C ARG A 44 -23.91 1.02 -6.19
N PHE A 45 -23.16 2.00 -6.66
CA PHE A 45 -21.98 1.82 -7.50
C PHE A 45 -20.95 0.89 -6.85
N MET A 46 -20.65 1.06 -5.56
CA MET A 46 -19.70 0.19 -4.86
C MET A 46 -20.20 -1.25 -4.71
N ARG A 47 -21.51 -1.44 -4.54
CA ARG A 47 -22.08 -2.79 -4.51
C ARG A 47 -22.05 -3.44 -5.90
N GLU A 48 -22.30 -2.67 -6.94
CA GLU A 48 -22.20 -3.14 -8.34
C GLU A 48 -20.77 -3.50 -8.72
N LEU A 49 -19.78 -2.75 -8.22
CA LEU A 49 -18.36 -3.06 -8.39
C LEU A 49 -17.88 -4.27 -7.55
N GLY A 50 -18.74 -4.86 -6.71
CA GLY A 50 -18.37 -5.96 -5.83
C GLY A 50 -17.40 -5.56 -4.72
N VAL A 51 -17.41 -4.28 -4.29
CA VAL A 51 -16.58 -3.80 -3.18
C VAL A 51 -16.87 -4.55 -1.88
N PRO A 52 -18.13 -4.83 -1.48
CA PRO A 52 -18.41 -5.59 -0.26
C PRO A 52 -17.68 -6.94 -0.21
N GLU A 53 -17.66 -7.66 -1.32
CA GLU A 53 -16.99 -8.95 -1.47
C GLU A 53 -15.47 -8.78 -1.54
N ALA A 54 -15.00 -7.71 -2.20
CA ALA A 54 -13.58 -7.41 -2.30
C ALA A 54 -12.94 -7.11 -0.94
N VAL A 55 -13.66 -6.42 -0.05
CA VAL A 55 -13.16 -6.03 1.29
C VAL A 55 -13.52 -7.03 2.39
N GLU A 56 -14.25 -8.09 2.06
CA GLU A 56 -14.59 -9.11 3.03
C GLU A 56 -13.33 -9.79 3.60
N GLY A 57 -13.34 -10.01 4.92
CA GLY A 57 -12.19 -10.57 5.65
C GLY A 57 -11.04 -9.60 5.92
N THR A 58 -11.07 -8.38 5.36
CA THR A 58 -10.04 -7.37 5.63
C THR A 58 -10.10 -6.87 7.09
N PRO A 59 -8.95 -6.56 7.73
CA PRO A 59 -8.91 -5.83 8.98
C PRO A 59 -9.75 -4.54 8.96
N PHE A 60 -9.68 -3.74 7.89
CA PHE A 60 -10.46 -2.51 7.75
C PHE A 60 -11.98 -2.75 7.82
N GLU A 61 -12.50 -3.75 7.09
CA GLU A 61 -13.93 -4.11 7.15
C GLU A 61 -14.35 -4.58 8.55
N ARG A 62 -13.48 -5.31 9.27
CA ARG A 62 -13.74 -5.71 10.67
C ARG A 62 -13.84 -4.49 11.58
N THR A 63 -12.96 -3.51 11.43
CA THR A 63 -13.02 -2.24 12.16
C THR A 63 -14.30 -1.47 11.83
N ALA A 64 -14.67 -1.41 10.55
CA ALA A 64 -15.91 -0.75 10.11
C ALA A 64 -17.15 -1.39 10.74
N ARG A 65 -17.22 -2.74 10.79
CA ARG A 65 -18.30 -3.48 11.45
C ARG A 65 -18.34 -3.24 12.96
N GLY A 66 -17.18 -3.12 13.60
CA GLY A 66 -17.09 -2.74 15.02
C GLY A 66 -17.69 -1.36 15.33
N LEU A 67 -17.68 -0.45 14.35
CA LEU A 67 -18.33 0.86 14.41
C LEU A 67 -19.81 0.84 13.99
N GLY A 68 -20.41 -0.34 13.79
CA GLY A 68 -21.80 -0.48 13.34
C GLY A 68 -22.04 -0.11 11.87
N THR A 69 -20.99 -0.07 11.05
CA THR A 69 -21.06 0.29 9.63
C THR A 69 -20.32 -0.74 8.76
N SER A 70 -20.11 -0.42 7.49
CA SER A 70 -19.34 -1.21 6.53
C SER A 70 -18.39 -0.28 5.78
N THR A 71 -17.39 -0.82 5.12
CA THR A 71 -16.49 -0.04 4.26
C THR A 71 -17.27 0.81 3.26
N VAL A 72 -18.23 0.21 2.56
CA VAL A 72 -19.12 0.94 1.63
C VAL A 72 -19.91 2.03 2.35
N GLY A 73 -20.38 1.77 3.57
CA GLY A 73 -21.08 2.75 4.39
C GLY A 73 -20.21 3.96 4.75
N ILE A 74 -18.99 3.72 5.21
CA ILE A 74 -18.01 4.78 5.53
C ILE A 74 -17.75 5.64 4.30
N VAL A 75 -17.37 5.02 3.18
CA VAL A 75 -17.00 5.77 1.96
C VAL A 75 -18.19 6.54 1.39
N SER A 76 -19.40 5.96 1.39
CA SER A 76 -20.62 6.63 0.92
C SER A 76 -21.03 7.79 1.84
N ASN A 77 -20.89 7.63 3.16
CA ASN A 77 -21.20 8.69 4.12
C ASN A 77 -20.18 9.84 4.02
N LEU A 78 -18.90 9.54 3.82
CA LEU A 78 -17.87 10.56 3.58
C LEU A 78 -18.13 11.32 2.28
N ALA A 79 -18.50 10.63 1.19
CA ALA A 79 -18.87 11.28 -0.06
C ALA A 79 -20.06 12.23 0.12
N ALA A 80 -21.08 11.82 0.88
CA ALA A 80 -22.23 12.67 1.20
C ALA A 80 -21.85 13.87 2.07
N LEU A 81 -21.01 13.63 3.08
CA LEU A 81 -20.50 14.66 3.99
C LEU A 81 -19.73 15.74 3.24
N PHE A 82 -18.92 15.36 2.24
CA PHE A 82 -18.24 16.30 1.36
C PHE A 82 -19.24 17.24 0.68
N ILE A 83 -20.29 16.68 0.07
CA ILE A 83 -21.34 17.49 -0.60
C ILE A 83 -22.03 18.42 0.39
N TYR A 84 -22.39 17.93 1.59
CA TYR A 84 -23.04 18.78 2.59
C TYR A 84 -22.14 19.91 3.07
N ILE A 85 -20.87 19.63 3.37
CA ILE A 85 -19.91 20.66 3.82
C ILE A 85 -19.65 21.68 2.71
N THR A 86 -19.45 21.24 1.47
CA THR A 86 -19.26 22.14 0.31
C THR A 86 -20.51 22.97 0.03
N THR A 87 -21.70 22.39 0.16
CA THR A 87 -22.97 23.12 0.03
C THR A 87 -23.10 24.19 1.11
N VAL A 88 -22.89 23.84 2.38
CA VAL A 88 -22.96 24.80 3.49
C VAL A 88 -21.94 25.92 3.30
N THR A 89 -20.72 25.57 2.90
CA THR A 89 -19.65 26.53 2.57
C THR A 89 -20.07 27.48 1.45
N ALA A 90 -20.65 26.97 0.36
CA ALA A 90 -21.15 27.78 -0.75
C ALA A 90 -22.29 28.70 -0.29
N VAL A 91 -23.22 28.20 0.53
CA VAL A 91 -24.34 28.98 1.09
C VAL A 91 -23.83 30.12 1.97
N LEU A 92 -22.86 29.88 2.85
CA LEU A 92 -22.26 30.91 3.70
C LEU A 92 -21.54 31.98 2.87
N ASN A 93 -20.83 31.57 1.81
CA ASN A 93 -20.16 32.48 0.88
C ASN A 93 -21.16 33.35 0.10
N ILE A 94 -22.22 32.74 -0.44
CA ILE A 94 -23.29 33.44 -1.17
C ILE A 94 -24.02 34.42 -0.25
N ALA A 95 -24.37 33.99 0.97
CA ALA A 95 -25.12 34.79 1.92
C ALA A 95 -24.32 35.97 2.50
N GLN A 96 -23.04 36.13 2.12
CA GLN A 96 -22.14 37.18 2.61
C GLN A 96 -22.05 37.21 4.14
N LEU A 97 -22.25 36.06 4.79
CA LEU A 97 -22.26 35.94 6.24
C LEU A 97 -20.84 35.94 6.84
N THR A 98 -19.81 36.12 6.03
CA THR A 98 -18.43 36.07 6.52
C THR A 98 -17.48 36.91 5.68
N ASP A 99 -16.50 37.52 6.36
CA ASP A 99 -15.50 38.39 5.74
C ASP A 99 -14.53 37.60 4.83
N PRO A 100 -14.38 37.98 3.55
CA PRO A 100 -13.58 37.20 2.58
C PRO A 100 -12.05 37.30 2.69
N GLU A 101 -11.49 38.17 3.54
CA GLU A 101 -10.17 38.76 3.24
C GLU A 101 -8.95 37.82 3.32
N LEU A 102 -9.01 36.66 3.99
CA LEU A 102 -7.90 35.69 3.93
C LEU A 102 -8.23 34.26 4.40
N TYR A 103 -9.07 34.10 5.42
CA TYR A 103 -9.30 32.80 6.06
C TYR A 103 -10.22 31.89 5.24
N TRP A 104 -11.26 32.44 4.62
CA TRP A 104 -12.25 31.65 3.88
C TRP A 104 -11.70 31.02 2.60
N ALA A 105 -10.92 31.78 1.83
CA ALA A 105 -10.34 31.27 0.58
C ALA A 105 -9.50 30.00 0.83
N ARG A 106 -8.62 30.04 1.85
CA ARG A 106 -7.80 28.87 2.24
C ARG A 106 -8.63 27.70 2.73
N PHE A 107 -9.67 27.94 3.52
CA PHE A 107 -10.53 26.86 4.02
C PHE A 107 -11.30 26.17 2.88
N THR A 108 -11.86 26.95 1.95
CA THR A 108 -12.60 26.40 0.80
C THR A 108 -11.73 25.59 -0.14
N SER A 109 -10.48 26.03 -0.37
CA SER A 109 -9.52 25.28 -1.20
C SER A 109 -9.01 24.03 -0.49
N PHE A 110 -8.86 24.06 0.84
CA PHE A 110 -8.38 22.93 1.63
C PHE A 110 -9.38 21.76 1.72
N LEU A 111 -10.70 22.04 1.65
CA LEU A 111 -11.73 21.03 1.78
C LEU A 111 -11.62 19.90 0.74
N PRO A 112 -11.57 20.16 -0.59
CA PRO A 112 -11.34 19.13 -1.58
C PRO A 112 -10.08 18.29 -1.31
N ASP A 113 -8.96 18.95 -1.01
CA ASP A 113 -7.67 18.29 -0.77
C ASP A 113 -7.74 17.36 0.44
N LEU A 114 -8.41 17.78 1.51
CA LEU A 114 -8.66 16.96 2.70
C LEU A 114 -9.47 15.70 2.38
N PHE A 115 -10.52 15.83 1.57
CA PHE A 115 -11.34 14.67 1.20
C PHE A 115 -10.59 13.72 0.26
N ILE A 116 -9.83 14.23 -0.71
CA ILE A 116 -8.98 13.41 -1.58
C ILE A 116 -7.95 12.66 -0.73
N ALA A 117 -7.30 13.34 0.22
CA ALA A 117 -6.37 12.74 1.16
C ALA A 117 -7.03 11.62 1.99
N LEU A 118 -8.23 11.86 2.53
CA LEU A 118 -8.97 10.87 3.30
C LEU A 118 -9.36 9.65 2.46
N PHE A 119 -9.84 9.86 1.23
CA PHE A 119 -10.14 8.75 0.31
C PHE A 119 -8.88 7.98 -0.07
N ALA A 120 -7.77 8.65 -0.35
CA ALA A 120 -6.50 8.00 -0.64
C ALA A 120 -6.07 7.06 0.51
N VAL A 121 -6.14 7.53 1.75
CA VAL A 121 -5.84 6.70 2.95
C VAL A 121 -6.77 5.51 3.06
N ILE A 122 -8.09 5.70 2.90
CA ILE A 122 -9.06 4.62 2.99
C ILE A 122 -8.81 3.56 1.90
N ILE A 123 -8.61 4.00 0.65
CA ILE A 123 -8.27 3.12 -0.46
C ILE A 123 -6.97 2.37 -0.18
N GLY A 124 -5.95 3.05 0.33
CA GLY A 124 -4.67 2.45 0.71
C GLY A 124 -4.79 1.39 1.79
N LEU A 125 -5.60 1.64 2.83
CA LEU A 125 -5.88 0.67 3.89
C LEU A 125 -6.54 -0.58 3.32
N ILE A 126 -7.59 -0.40 2.50
CA ILE A 126 -8.33 -1.50 1.88
C ILE A 126 -7.42 -2.30 0.93
N ALA A 127 -6.69 -1.61 0.05
CA ALA A 127 -5.79 -2.22 -0.93
C ALA A 127 -4.64 -2.97 -0.23
N GLY A 128 -4.05 -2.38 0.81
CA GLY A 128 -2.99 -3.00 1.60
C GLY A 128 -3.47 -4.25 2.34
N ASP A 129 -4.65 -4.18 2.96
CA ASP A 129 -5.27 -5.32 3.63
C ASP A 129 -5.59 -6.45 2.63
N LYS A 130 -6.12 -6.12 1.45
CA LYS A 130 -6.40 -7.11 0.41
C LYS A 130 -5.13 -7.75 -0.13
N ALA A 131 -4.11 -6.94 -0.42
CA ALA A 131 -2.82 -7.44 -0.89
C ALA A 131 -2.18 -8.39 0.13
N LYS A 132 -2.26 -8.08 1.43
CA LYS A 132 -1.81 -8.98 2.50
C LYS A 132 -2.49 -10.34 2.43
N LEU A 133 -3.81 -10.36 2.31
CA LEU A 133 -4.59 -11.60 2.23
C LEU A 133 -4.15 -12.44 1.02
N ILE A 134 -4.05 -11.81 -0.15
CA ILE A 134 -3.63 -12.48 -1.39
C ILE A 134 -2.22 -13.05 -1.24
N VAL A 135 -1.26 -12.27 -0.75
CA VAL A 135 0.14 -12.73 -0.57
C VAL A 135 0.20 -13.85 0.46
N SER A 136 -0.55 -13.77 1.55
CA SER A 136 -0.60 -14.82 2.57
C SER A 136 -1.16 -16.13 2.02
N GLU A 137 -2.23 -16.08 1.23
CA GLU A 137 -2.80 -17.25 0.55
C GLU A 137 -1.82 -17.87 -0.44
N ARG A 138 -1.11 -17.05 -1.22
CA ARG A 138 -0.09 -17.53 -2.16
C ARG A 138 1.07 -18.21 -1.43
N LEU A 139 1.57 -17.64 -0.34
CA LEU A 139 2.65 -18.25 0.45
C LEU A 139 2.25 -19.60 1.06
N ARG A 140 1.01 -19.73 1.51
CA ARG A 140 0.46 -21.02 1.96
C ARG A 140 0.42 -22.04 0.82
N SER A 141 0.05 -21.61 -0.40
CA SER A 141 -0.01 -22.52 -1.55
C SER A 141 1.35 -23.09 -1.98
N VAL A 142 2.44 -22.34 -1.75
CA VAL A 142 3.82 -22.81 -2.05
C VAL A 142 4.51 -23.47 -0.85
N LYS A 143 3.75 -23.84 0.19
CA LYS A 143 4.25 -24.47 1.44
C LYS A 143 5.32 -23.64 2.15
N MET A 144 5.22 -22.30 2.09
CA MET A 144 6.05 -21.37 2.87
C MET A 144 5.21 -20.50 3.82
N PRO A 145 4.36 -21.09 4.68
CA PRO A 145 3.52 -20.31 5.60
C PRO A 145 4.34 -19.53 6.65
N GLU A 146 5.60 -19.90 6.90
CA GLU A 146 6.48 -19.29 7.89
C GLU A 146 6.95 -17.89 7.49
N ALA A 147 6.86 -17.54 6.19
CA ALA A 147 7.21 -16.22 5.64
C ALA A 147 6.18 -15.12 5.96
N THR A 148 5.75 -15.06 7.23
CA THR A 148 4.67 -14.20 7.74
C THR A 148 4.99 -12.70 7.64
N VAL A 149 6.27 -12.34 7.54
CA VAL A 149 6.73 -10.96 7.40
C VAL A 149 6.37 -10.38 6.02
N LEU A 150 6.43 -11.18 4.96
CA LEU A 150 6.25 -10.68 3.59
C LEU A 150 4.85 -10.08 3.33
N PRO A 151 3.73 -10.73 3.72
CA PRO A 151 2.41 -10.12 3.61
C PRO A 151 2.27 -8.79 4.37
N GLU A 152 2.90 -8.67 5.54
CA GLU A 152 2.87 -7.41 6.32
C GLU A 152 3.66 -6.31 5.63
N VAL A 153 4.85 -6.61 5.10
CA VAL A 153 5.66 -5.66 4.33
C VAL A 153 4.86 -5.12 3.16
N VAL A 154 4.21 -5.99 2.38
CA VAL A 154 3.37 -5.57 1.23
C VAL A 154 2.24 -4.64 1.67
N LYS A 155 1.52 -5.00 2.75
CA LYS A 155 0.45 -4.14 3.31
C LYS A 155 0.96 -2.75 3.64
N TYR A 156 2.02 -2.69 4.44
CA TYR A 156 2.54 -1.41 4.95
C TYR A 156 3.19 -0.58 3.85
N SER A 157 3.78 -1.20 2.82
CA SER A 157 4.26 -0.49 1.63
C SER A 157 3.12 0.21 0.89
N ILE A 158 2.00 -0.48 0.64
CA ILE A 158 0.83 0.11 -0.02
C ILE A 158 0.23 1.23 0.84
N PHE A 159 0.06 0.98 2.14
CA PHE A 159 -0.47 1.98 3.07
C PHE A 159 0.44 3.23 3.12
N TYR A 160 1.75 3.04 3.16
CA TYR A 160 2.72 4.13 3.17
C TYR A 160 2.60 5.01 1.91
N LEU A 161 2.49 4.41 0.72
CA LEU A 161 2.28 5.17 -0.52
C LEU A 161 0.98 5.98 -0.49
N ALA A 162 -0.09 5.39 0.03
CA ALA A 162 -1.36 6.10 0.20
C ALA A 162 -1.26 7.28 1.16
N VAL A 163 -0.52 7.13 2.27
CA VAL A 163 -0.22 8.23 3.20
C VAL A 163 0.60 9.31 2.52
N LEU A 164 1.61 8.97 1.71
CA LEU A 164 2.37 9.96 0.95
C LEU A 164 1.50 10.75 -0.02
N ILE A 165 0.62 10.07 -0.76
CA ILE A 165 -0.33 10.74 -1.65
C ILE A 165 -1.22 11.69 -0.84
N ALA A 166 -1.76 11.24 0.28
CA ALA A 166 -2.60 12.05 1.16
C ALA A 166 -1.87 13.28 1.71
N LEU A 167 -0.62 13.13 2.16
CA LEU A 167 0.20 14.23 2.64
C LEU A 167 0.52 15.23 1.52
N GLY A 168 0.80 14.75 0.31
CA GLY A 168 1.02 15.60 -0.86
C GLY A 168 -0.21 16.43 -1.22
N GLN A 169 -1.41 15.86 -1.12
CA GLN A 169 -2.67 16.61 -1.32
C GLN A 169 -2.83 17.70 -0.26
N LEU A 170 -2.44 17.45 0.99
CA LEU A 170 -2.47 18.44 2.07
C LEU A 170 -1.36 19.50 1.97
N GLY A 171 -0.57 19.51 0.89
CA GLY A 171 0.52 20.47 0.68
C GLY A 171 1.77 20.20 1.51
N VAL A 172 1.92 19.00 2.07
CA VAL A 172 3.13 18.60 2.78
C VAL A 172 4.21 18.24 1.77
N GLU A 173 5.42 18.76 1.99
CA GLU A 173 6.62 18.44 1.20
C GLU A 173 7.01 16.96 1.36
N THR A 174 6.48 16.10 0.49
CA THR A 174 6.71 14.64 0.53
C THR A 174 8.12 14.25 0.12
N LEU A 175 8.87 15.13 -0.55
CA LEU A 175 10.23 14.86 -1.02
C LEU A 175 11.16 14.56 0.15
N ALA A 176 11.12 15.36 1.22
CA ALA A 176 11.93 15.13 2.41
C ALA A 176 11.59 13.78 3.08
N LEU A 177 10.30 13.43 3.12
CA LEU A 177 9.83 12.14 3.66
C LEU A 177 10.30 10.95 2.82
N LEU A 178 10.31 11.09 1.49
CA LEU A 178 10.82 10.09 0.56
C LEU A 178 12.33 9.89 0.72
N ILE A 179 13.10 10.97 0.90
CA ILE A 179 14.55 10.89 1.16
C ILE A 179 14.81 10.13 2.46
N LEU A 180 14.11 10.49 3.54
CA LEU A 180 14.28 9.83 4.84
C LEU A 180 13.93 8.34 4.78
N LEU A 181 12.82 8.00 4.11
CA LEU A 181 12.45 6.61 3.88
C LEU A 181 13.52 5.90 3.05
N GLY A 182 13.99 6.51 1.97
CA GLY A 182 15.03 5.94 1.12
C GLY A 182 16.29 5.59 1.91
N ALA A 183 16.72 6.49 2.80
CA ALA A 183 17.85 6.24 3.70
C ALA A 183 17.58 5.07 4.67
N TYR A 184 16.39 5.03 5.28
CA TYR A 184 16.01 3.94 6.20
C TYR A 184 15.91 2.59 5.49
N ALA A 185 15.20 2.55 4.35
CA ALA A 185 15.04 1.35 3.53
C ALA A 185 16.38 0.84 3.00
N PHE A 186 17.25 1.75 2.55
CA PHE A 186 18.61 1.41 2.15
C PHE A 186 19.38 0.80 3.32
N GLY A 187 19.34 1.41 4.51
CA GLY A 187 20.00 0.88 5.71
C GLY A 187 19.52 -0.52 6.06
N LEU A 188 18.21 -0.76 6.03
CA LEU A 188 17.62 -2.07 6.30
C LEU A 188 18.07 -3.12 5.28
N VAL A 189 17.97 -2.81 3.98
CA VAL A 189 18.39 -3.72 2.90
C VAL A 189 19.89 -3.98 2.97
N PHE A 190 20.70 -2.96 3.23
CA PHE A 190 22.15 -3.08 3.35
C PHE A 190 22.55 -3.99 4.52
N VAL A 191 21.97 -3.78 5.71
CA VAL A 191 22.26 -4.60 6.89
C VAL A 191 21.78 -6.04 6.71
N CYS A 192 20.57 -6.25 6.15
CA CYS A 192 20.09 -7.58 5.83
C CYS A 192 20.99 -8.29 4.80
N GLY A 193 21.43 -7.58 3.76
CA GLY A 193 22.37 -8.11 2.77
C GLY A 193 23.71 -8.49 3.38
N LEU A 194 24.23 -7.66 4.29
CA LEU A 194 25.47 -7.94 5.01
C LEU A 194 25.33 -9.16 5.94
N ALA A 195 24.19 -9.29 6.62
CA ALA A 195 23.90 -10.42 7.51
C ALA A 195 23.77 -11.75 6.74
N LEU A 196 23.22 -11.72 5.53
CA LEU A 196 23.04 -12.90 4.67
C LEU A 196 24.25 -13.21 3.79
N LYS A 197 25.31 -12.38 3.83
CA LYS A 197 26.47 -12.47 2.95
C LYS A 197 27.08 -13.87 2.92
N ASP A 198 27.25 -14.51 4.06
CA ASP A 198 27.89 -15.83 4.14
C ASP A 198 27.03 -16.94 3.53
N ILE A 199 25.70 -16.91 3.75
CA ILE A 199 24.75 -17.85 3.17
C ILE A 199 24.70 -17.69 1.65
N LEU A 200 24.66 -16.44 1.16
CA LEU A 200 24.67 -16.13 -0.27
C LEU A 200 25.96 -16.61 -0.95
N GLN A 201 27.11 -16.43 -0.30
CA GLN A 201 28.40 -16.91 -0.83
C GLN A 201 28.47 -18.44 -0.86
N ALA A 202 27.98 -19.12 0.18
CA ALA A 202 27.91 -20.58 0.19
C ALA A 202 26.95 -21.11 -0.89
N GLY A 203 25.77 -20.50 -1.04
CA GLY A 203 24.80 -20.86 -2.08
C GLY A 203 25.32 -20.64 -3.50
N ALA A 204 26.00 -19.53 -3.76
CA ALA A 204 26.61 -19.26 -5.07
C ALA A 204 27.70 -20.28 -5.41
N ALA A 205 28.54 -20.63 -4.42
CA ALA A 205 29.54 -21.68 -4.57
C ALA A 205 28.89 -23.05 -4.84
N GLY A 206 27.85 -23.43 -4.09
CA GLY A 206 27.14 -24.69 -4.30
C GLY A 206 26.45 -24.77 -5.67
N LEU A 207 25.79 -23.70 -6.10
CA LEU A 207 25.19 -23.66 -7.44
C LEU A 207 26.25 -23.84 -8.53
N TYR A 208 27.42 -23.21 -8.39
CA TYR A 208 28.54 -23.41 -9.31
C TYR A 208 29.04 -24.87 -9.32
N LEU A 209 29.22 -25.46 -8.13
CA LEU A 209 29.67 -26.85 -7.99
C LEU A 209 28.66 -27.84 -8.60
N LEU A 210 27.37 -27.63 -8.40
CA LEU A 210 26.30 -28.45 -8.98
C LEU A 210 26.22 -28.31 -10.51
N LEU A 211 26.52 -27.13 -11.06
CA LEU A 211 26.47 -26.90 -12.51
C LEU A 211 27.72 -27.39 -13.25
N THR A 212 28.89 -27.32 -12.61
CA THR A 212 30.17 -27.69 -13.23
C THR A 212 30.63 -29.09 -12.89
N GLU A 213 30.05 -29.67 -11.84
CA GLU A 213 30.29 -31.02 -11.33
C GLU A 213 31.79 -31.43 -11.34
N PRO A 214 32.68 -30.65 -10.67
CA PRO A 214 34.12 -30.94 -10.68
C PRO A 214 34.48 -32.25 -9.95
N TYR A 215 33.59 -32.67 -9.05
CA TYR A 215 33.57 -33.94 -8.34
C TYR A 215 32.11 -34.37 -8.17
N SER A 216 31.90 -35.67 -7.99
CA SER A 216 30.61 -36.32 -7.85
C SER A 216 30.59 -37.18 -6.58
N ILE A 217 29.39 -37.61 -6.20
CA ILE A 217 29.20 -38.55 -5.08
C ILE A 217 30.01 -39.83 -5.33
N GLY A 218 30.74 -40.29 -4.32
CA GLY A 218 31.64 -41.44 -4.38
C GLY A 218 33.10 -41.11 -4.69
N ASP A 219 33.43 -39.86 -5.06
CA ASP A 219 34.82 -39.45 -5.22
C ASP A 219 35.54 -39.30 -3.89
N GLU A 220 36.81 -39.71 -3.84
CA GLU A 220 37.71 -39.38 -2.75
C GLU A 220 38.36 -38.01 -3.01
N ILE A 221 38.11 -37.06 -2.11
CA ILE A 221 38.57 -35.68 -2.24
C ILE A 221 39.21 -35.16 -0.95
N VAL A 222 40.08 -34.17 -1.10
CA VAL A 222 40.67 -33.39 -0.01
C VAL A 222 40.26 -31.93 -0.14
N ILE A 223 39.68 -31.37 0.93
CA ILE A 223 39.27 -29.97 1.04
C ILE A 223 39.96 -29.35 2.25
N GLY A 224 41.01 -28.57 2.01
CA GLY A 224 41.84 -28.01 3.09
C GLY A 224 42.55 -29.10 3.87
N ASP A 225 42.17 -29.27 5.13
CA ASP A 225 42.71 -30.22 6.10
C ASP A 225 41.87 -31.51 6.23
N GLN A 226 40.75 -31.61 5.52
CA GLN A 226 39.83 -32.76 5.60
C GLN A 226 39.89 -33.58 4.32
N SER A 227 39.94 -34.90 4.46
CA SER A 227 39.94 -35.88 3.36
C SER A 227 38.80 -36.86 3.59
N GLY A 228 38.15 -37.33 2.52
CA GLY A 228 37.09 -38.32 2.62
C GLY A 228 36.36 -38.57 1.31
N ILE A 229 35.38 -39.47 1.35
CA ILE A 229 34.52 -39.80 0.21
C ILE A 229 33.30 -38.88 0.21
N VAL A 230 32.98 -38.28 -0.93
CA VAL A 230 31.81 -37.41 -1.11
C VAL A 230 30.52 -38.22 -0.96
N GLN A 231 29.68 -37.83 -0.02
CA GLN A 231 28.37 -38.44 0.22
C GLN A 231 27.24 -37.63 -0.43
N GLU A 232 27.30 -36.30 -0.31
CA GLU A 232 26.25 -35.41 -0.78
C GLU A 232 26.81 -34.03 -1.14
N VAL A 233 26.26 -33.42 -2.19
CA VAL A 233 26.53 -32.03 -2.58
C VAL A 233 25.21 -31.28 -2.58
N ASP A 234 25.03 -30.43 -1.57
CA ASP A 234 23.87 -29.55 -1.41
C ASP A 234 24.17 -28.14 -1.92
N ILE A 235 23.15 -27.28 -1.96
CA ILE A 235 23.32 -25.86 -2.33
C ILE A 235 24.25 -25.13 -1.35
N LEU A 236 24.20 -25.44 -0.05
CA LEU A 236 24.95 -24.70 0.98
C LEU A 236 26.20 -25.43 1.48
N VAL A 237 26.18 -26.75 1.50
CA VAL A 237 27.22 -27.59 2.11
C VAL A 237 27.57 -28.78 1.21
N THR A 238 28.77 -29.31 1.37
CA THR A 238 29.19 -30.61 0.85
C THR A 238 29.48 -31.52 2.05
N ARG A 239 29.03 -32.77 2.00
CA ARG A 239 29.27 -33.78 3.03
C ARG A 239 30.30 -34.78 2.54
N ILE A 240 31.36 -34.95 3.32
CA ILE A 240 32.38 -35.99 3.09
C ILE A 240 32.48 -36.90 4.32
N GLU A 241 32.75 -38.18 4.09
CA GLU A 241 32.91 -39.17 5.16
C GLU A 241 34.31 -39.77 5.14
N SER A 242 34.93 -39.88 6.32
CA SER A 242 36.21 -40.58 6.52
C SER A 242 36.25 -41.23 7.89
N ASP A 243 36.73 -42.47 7.96
CA ASP A 243 36.91 -43.22 9.21
C ASP A 243 35.68 -43.25 10.15
N GLY A 244 34.47 -43.21 9.58
CA GLY A 244 33.20 -43.19 10.32
C GLY A 244 32.79 -41.82 10.87
N GLU A 245 33.50 -40.75 10.51
CA GLU A 245 33.13 -39.37 10.80
C GLU A 245 32.54 -38.67 9.57
N GLU A 246 31.45 -37.94 9.75
CA GLU A 246 30.84 -37.09 8.72
C GLU A 246 31.28 -35.64 8.91
N TYR A 247 31.86 -35.06 7.85
CA TYR A 247 32.26 -33.67 7.80
C TYR A 247 31.28 -32.85 6.95
N ILE A 248 30.67 -31.83 7.58
CA ILE A 248 29.74 -30.90 6.92
C ILE A 248 30.50 -29.62 6.57
N ILE A 249 30.86 -29.46 5.30
CA ILE A 249 31.73 -28.38 4.84
C ILE A 249 30.90 -27.35 4.07
N PRO A 250 30.85 -26.07 4.50
CA PRO A 250 30.20 -25.02 3.71
C PRO A 250 30.85 -24.88 2.34
N ASN A 251 30.03 -24.80 1.27
CA ASN A 251 30.53 -24.73 -0.11
C ASN A 251 31.42 -23.50 -0.36
N LYS A 252 31.21 -22.41 0.40
CA LYS A 252 32.11 -21.25 0.42
C LYS A 252 33.56 -21.65 0.78
N ARG A 253 33.75 -22.57 1.73
CA ARG A 253 35.08 -23.05 2.13
C ARG A 253 35.70 -23.86 1.01
N VAL A 254 34.94 -24.79 0.43
CA VAL A 254 35.36 -25.61 -0.74
C VAL A 254 35.90 -24.71 -1.87
N PHE A 255 35.14 -23.68 -2.21
CA PHE A 255 35.49 -22.74 -3.28
C PHE A 255 36.74 -21.91 -2.94
N ASN A 256 36.92 -21.54 -1.67
CA ASN A 256 38.06 -20.73 -1.23
C ASN A 256 39.36 -21.53 -1.09
N THR A 257 39.29 -22.80 -0.64
CA THR A 257 40.47 -23.64 -0.39
C THR A 257 40.90 -24.44 -1.63
N GLY A 258 39.98 -24.65 -2.57
CA GLY A 258 40.17 -25.59 -3.67
C GLY A 258 39.93 -27.03 -3.24
N ILE A 259 39.88 -27.92 -4.24
CA ILE A 259 39.63 -29.36 -4.07
C ILE A 259 40.76 -30.14 -4.73
N VAL A 260 41.26 -31.17 -4.07
CA VAL A 260 42.16 -32.17 -4.68
C VAL A 260 41.37 -33.47 -4.82
N ARG A 261 41.33 -34.04 -6.03
CA ARG A 261 40.68 -35.33 -6.29
C ARG A 261 41.74 -36.42 -6.35
N ILE A 262 41.59 -37.45 -5.53
CA ILE A 262 42.50 -38.60 -5.53
C ILE A 262 42.02 -39.56 -6.62
N ARG A 263 42.90 -39.94 -7.54
CA ARG A 263 42.62 -40.91 -8.61
C ARG A 263 43.42 -42.17 -8.31
N SER A 264 42.72 -43.24 -7.93
CA SER A 264 43.28 -44.59 -7.81
C SER A 264 43.14 -45.38 -9.10
#